data_AF-A0A1M6WTS7-F1
#
_entry.id   AF-A0A1M6WTS7-F1
#
_cell.length_a   1.000
_cell.length_b   1.000
_cell.length_c   1.000
_cell.angle_alpha   90.00
_cell.angle_beta   90.00
_cell.angle_gamma   90.00
#
_symmetry.space_group_name_H-M   'P 1'
#
loop_
_entity.id
_entity.type
_entity.pdbx_description
1 polymer ?
#
loop_
_entity_poly.entity_id
_entity_poly.type
_entity_poly.pdbx_seq_one_letter_code
_entity_poly.pdbx_strand_id
1 'polypeptide(L)'
;MEVLSIKGFKRKNQLLSLCGLNCGLCPMFIGKNCGGCGNGNQSCSIAKCSIERKVEYCIECSDYPCERYQHIDEFDSFITHRNQKSDLEKSKEIGIEKYNLEQEEKIRILDYLLSNYNDGRRKSFFCVAVNLLDISELKAALRVVSDNKELSLLSKKQSASYVVDILNSIADKRGIKLKLNKKK
;
A
#
# COMPACT_ATOMS: atom_id res chain seq x y z
N MET A 1 3.58 -26.03 19.66
CA MET A 1 3.73 -25.53 18.28
C MET A 1 4.49 -24.22 18.32
N GLU A 2 5.82 -24.26 18.18
CA GLU A 2 6.61 -23.04 18.08
C GLU A 2 6.35 -22.39 16.72
N VAL A 3 5.86 -21.15 16.75
CA VAL A 3 5.85 -20.30 15.56
C VAL A 3 7.32 -20.00 15.26
N LEU A 4 7.92 -20.77 14.36
CA LEU A 4 9.28 -20.56 13.89
C LEU A 4 9.34 -19.19 13.19
N SER A 5 9.73 -18.14 13.92
CA SER A 5 10.20 -16.91 13.30
C SER A 5 11.38 -17.29 12.41
N ILE A 6 11.48 -16.66 11.23
CA ILE A 6 12.62 -16.91 10.35
C ILE A 6 13.83 -16.25 11.02
N LYS A 7 14.58 -17.04 11.81
CA LYS A 7 15.78 -16.56 12.51
C LYS A 7 16.70 -15.87 11.50
N GLY A 8 17.02 -14.60 11.78
CA GLY A 8 17.96 -13.81 10.97
C GLY A 8 17.35 -13.08 9.78
N PHE A 9 16.05 -13.21 9.48
CA PHE A 9 15.42 -12.43 8.42
C PHE A 9 15.03 -11.04 8.92
N LYS A 10 15.86 -10.05 8.61
CA LYS A 10 15.61 -8.63 8.91
C LYS A 10 15.80 -7.79 7.67
N ARG A 11 14.86 -6.88 7.41
CA ARG A 11 14.95 -5.93 6.31
C ARG A 11 15.09 -4.52 6.83
N LYS A 12 15.90 -3.70 6.14
CA LYS A 12 16.00 -2.27 6.45
C LYS A 12 14.80 -1.50 5.89
N ASN A 13 14.37 -1.83 4.68
CA ASN A 13 13.22 -1.19 4.07
C ASN A 13 11.90 -1.77 4.62
N GLN A 14 11.15 -0.93 5.33
CA GLN A 14 9.83 -1.26 5.89
C GLN A 14 8.66 -0.66 5.09
N LEU A 15 8.94 0.12 4.03
CA LEU A 15 7.92 0.76 3.20
C LEU A 15 7.45 -0.16 2.07
N LEU A 16 8.39 -0.79 1.37
CA LEU A 16 8.15 -1.78 0.32
C LEU A 16 8.57 -3.17 0.81
N SER A 17 7.64 -4.12 0.80
CA SER A 17 7.94 -5.52 1.10
C SER A 17 8.77 -6.17 0.01
N LEU A 18 9.49 -7.24 0.36
CA LEU A 18 10.30 -8.01 -0.59
C LEU A 18 9.48 -8.49 -1.80
N CYS A 19 8.17 -8.74 -1.61
CA CYS A 19 7.29 -9.27 -2.63
C CYS A 19 6.51 -8.20 -3.41
N GLY A 20 6.70 -6.90 -3.13
CA GLY A 20 6.04 -5.80 -3.84
C GLY A 20 4.85 -5.16 -3.14
N LEU A 21 4.38 -5.70 -2.02
CA LEU A 21 3.35 -5.02 -1.22
C LEU A 21 3.90 -3.77 -0.55
N ASN A 22 3.16 -2.67 -0.65
CA ASN A 22 3.47 -1.40 -0.02
C ASN A 22 3.12 -1.39 1.48
N CYS A 23 3.95 -2.03 2.30
CA CYS A 23 3.80 -2.10 3.76
C CYS A 23 3.55 -0.74 4.42
N GLY A 24 4.18 0.34 3.94
CA GLY A 24 3.97 1.69 4.46
C GLY A 24 2.52 2.19 4.34
N LEU A 25 1.75 1.66 3.39
CA LEU A 25 0.34 2.00 3.14
C LEU A 25 -0.63 0.95 3.70
N CYS A 26 -0.12 -0.04 4.44
CA CYS A 26 -0.90 -1.13 4.97
C CYS A 26 -1.69 -0.70 6.23
N PRO A 27 -3.00 -1.00 6.32
CA PRO A 27 -3.77 -0.67 7.52
C PRO A 27 -3.26 -1.39 8.79
N MET A 28 -2.62 -2.55 8.64
CA MET A 28 -2.01 -3.30 9.76
C MET A 28 -0.71 -2.66 10.23
N PHE A 29 0.12 -2.18 9.32
CA PHE A 29 1.38 -1.50 9.64
C PHE A 29 1.11 -0.16 10.32
N ILE A 30 0.27 0.67 9.71
CA ILE A 30 -0.13 1.99 10.25
C ILE A 30 -0.87 1.83 11.59
N GLY A 31 -1.63 0.74 11.74
CA GLY A 31 -2.30 0.39 13.00
C GLY A 31 -1.38 -0.15 14.09
N LYS A 32 -0.07 -0.26 13.85
CA LYS A 32 0.93 -0.87 14.76
C LYS A 32 0.64 -2.33 15.13
N ASN A 33 -0.16 -3.02 14.31
CA ASN A 33 -0.48 -4.44 14.45
C ASN A 33 0.47 -5.35 13.66
N CYS A 34 1.33 -4.77 12.84
CA CYS A 34 2.35 -5.45 12.04
C CYS A 34 3.62 -4.59 12.00
N GLY A 35 4.79 -5.18 12.25
CA GLY A 35 6.06 -4.45 12.23
C GLY A 35 6.66 -4.26 10.83
N GLY A 36 6.02 -4.82 9.80
CA GLY A 36 6.47 -4.74 8.41
C GLY A 36 7.20 -6.00 7.93
N CYS A 37 7.53 -6.03 6.65
CA CYS A 37 8.19 -7.18 6.03
C CYS A 37 9.59 -7.39 6.62
N GLY A 38 9.84 -8.56 7.20
CA GLY A 38 11.11 -8.86 7.88
C GLY A 38 11.25 -8.21 9.26
N ASN A 39 10.15 -7.77 9.88
CA ASN A 39 10.15 -7.18 11.21
C ASN A 39 8.94 -7.65 12.03
N GLY A 40 8.91 -8.96 12.33
CA GLY A 40 7.85 -9.60 13.10
C GLY A 40 8.03 -11.12 13.16
N ASN A 41 7.09 -11.81 13.80
CA ASN A 41 7.18 -13.26 14.03
C ASN A 41 6.40 -14.11 13.01
N GLN A 42 5.91 -13.49 11.92
CA GLN A 42 5.11 -14.21 10.93
C GLN A 42 6.00 -14.99 9.95
N SER A 43 5.70 -16.27 9.77
CA SER A 43 6.33 -17.10 8.75
C SER A 43 5.84 -16.68 7.37
N CYS A 44 6.75 -16.40 6.44
CA CYS A 44 6.43 -16.11 5.04
C CYS A 44 7.26 -17.01 4.12
N SER A 45 6.60 -17.77 3.24
CA SER A 45 7.29 -18.66 2.29
C SER A 45 8.15 -17.89 1.30
N ILE A 46 7.71 -16.69 0.88
CA ILE A 46 8.48 -15.84 -0.03
C ILE A 46 9.73 -15.30 0.66
N ALA A 47 9.66 -14.97 1.97
CA ALA A 47 10.84 -14.57 2.75
C ALA A 47 11.87 -15.70 2.90
N LYS A 48 11.42 -16.94 3.11
CA LYS A 48 12.33 -18.10 3.13
C LYS A 48 13.04 -18.26 1.79
N CYS A 49 12.27 -18.18 0.70
CA CYS A 49 12.79 -18.25 -0.66
C CYS A 49 13.81 -17.13 -0.96
N SER A 50 13.55 -15.90 -0.53
CA SER A 50 14.47 -14.78 -0.80
C SER A 50 15.82 -14.94 -0.08
N ILE A 51 15.85 -15.56 1.11
CA ILE A 51 17.09 -15.89 1.83
C ILE A 51 17.89 -16.95 1.07
N GLU A 52 17.24 -18.02 0.63
CA GLU A 52 17.87 -19.10 -0.15
C GLU A 52 18.45 -18.57 -1.47
N ARG A 53 17.69 -17.70 -2.16
CA ARG A 53 18.08 -17.06 -3.41
C ARG A 53 19.02 -15.86 -3.22
N LYS A 54 19.21 -15.39 -1.97
CA LYS A 54 20.04 -14.23 -1.60
C LYS A 54 19.66 -12.94 -2.34
N VAL A 55 18.36 -12.65 -2.41
CA VAL A 55 17.81 -11.42 -3.03
C VAL A 55 17.08 -10.56 -2.00
N GLU A 56 17.14 -9.23 -2.14
CA GLU A 56 16.45 -8.29 -1.25
C GLU A 56 15.00 -8.09 -1.70
N TYR A 57 14.77 -8.07 -3.01
CA TYR A 57 13.45 -8.01 -3.63
C TYR A 57 13.27 -9.17 -4.62
N CYS A 58 12.04 -9.68 -4.74
CA CYS A 58 11.77 -10.77 -5.68
C CYS A 58 12.14 -10.41 -7.13
N ILE A 59 11.99 -9.14 -7.52
CA ILE A 59 12.33 -8.61 -8.86
C ILE A 59 13.82 -8.76 -9.23
N GLU A 60 14.69 -8.98 -8.25
CA GLU A 60 16.13 -9.19 -8.42
C GLU A 60 16.48 -10.65 -8.69
N CYS A 61 15.53 -11.58 -8.51
CA CYS A 61 15.75 -12.99 -8.77
C CYS A 61 15.83 -13.27 -10.27
N SER A 62 16.78 -14.11 -10.69
CA SER A 62 16.93 -14.55 -12.09
C SER A 62 15.69 -15.21 -12.66
N ASP A 63 14.88 -15.84 -11.80
CA ASP A 63 13.68 -16.58 -12.18
C ASP A 63 12.43 -15.70 -12.09
N TYR A 64 12.58 -14.39 -11.82
CA TYR A 64 11.45 -13.48 -11.76
C TYR A 64 10.98 -13.08 -13.17
N PRO A 65 9.67 -13.09 -13.45
CA PRO A 65 8.58 -13.56 -12.58
C PRO A 65 8.50 -15.10 -12.53
N CYS A 66 8.44 -15.67 -11.31
CA CYS A 66 8.31 -17.11 -11.12
C CYS A 66 6.86 -17.54 -10.88
N GLU A 67 6.61 -18.85 -10.72
CA GLU A 67 5.27 -19.42 -10.46
C GLU A 67 4.50 -18.72 -9.33
N ARG A 68 5.20 -18.21 -8.30
CA ARG A 68 4.58 -17.51 -7.17
C ARG A 68 3.90 -16.20 -7.57
N TYR A 69 4.35 -15.60 -8.67
CA TYR A 69 3.85 -14.34 -9.19
C TYR A 69 2.71 -14.51 -10.20
N GLN A 70 2.38 -15.74 -10.63
CA GLN A 70 1.33 -15.94 -11.62
C GLN A 70 -0.02 -15.37 -11.15
N HIS A 71 -0.40 -15.62 -9.90
CA HIS A 71 -1.70 -15.23 -9.30
C HIS A 71 -1.57 -14.36 -8.04
N ILE A 72 -0.40 -13.77 -7.79
CA ILE A 72 -0.11 -13.08 -6.51
C ILE A 72 -0.99 -11.86 -6.25
N ASP A 73 -1.46 -11.24 -7.33
CA ASP A 73 -2.27 -10.03 -7.39
C ASP A 73 -3.75 -10.29 -7.70
N GLU A 74 -4.16 -11.56 -7.80
CA GLU A 74 -5.55 -11.94 -8.10
C GLU A 74 -6.48 -11.59 -6.94
N PHE A 75 -6.05 -11.83 -5.69
CA PHE A 75 -6.82 -11.54 -4.49
C PHE A 75 -6.04 -10.74 -3.47
N ASP A 76 -6.73 -9.81 -2.85
CA ASP A 76 -6.23 -8.95 -1.80
C ASP A 76 -6.33 -9.63 -0.43
N SER A 77 -5.40 -9.28 0.45
CA SER A 77 -5.38 -9.71 1.85
C SER A 77 -5.97 -8.63 2.76
N PHE A 78 -5.17 -8.08 3.67
CA PHE A 78 -5.45 -6.86 4.44
C PHE A 78 -4.98 -5.59 3.72
N ILE A 79 -4.20 -5.75 2.65
CA ILE A 79 -3.73 -4.70 1.73
C ILE A 79 -4.09 -5.13 0.31
N THR A 80 -4.23 -4.17 -0.61
CA THR A 80 -4.40 -4.51 -2.02
C THR A 80 -3.11 -5.02 -2.64
N HIS A 81 -3.22 -6.03 -3.51
CA HIS A 81 -2.14 -6.64 -4.25
C HIS A 81 -2.14 -6.19 -5.72
N ARG A 82 -3.15 -5.43 -6.17
CA ARG A 82 -3.35 -5.09 -7.60
C ARG A 82 -2.17 -4.38 -8.26
N ASN A 83 -1.42 -3.59 -7.51
CA ASN A 83 -0.22 -2.92 -8.02
C ASN A 83 1.08 -3.68 -7.67
N GLN A 84 1.02 -4.85 -7.02
CA GLN A 84 2.19 -5.51 -6.45
C GLN A 84 3.28 -5.83 -7.48
N LYS A 85 2.90 -6.25 -8.69
CA LYS A 85 3.84 -6.47 -9.79
C LYS A 85 4.40 -5.15 -10.33
N SER A 86 3.52 -4.21 -10.68
CA SER A 86 3.92 -2.90 -11.23
C SER A 86 4.74 -2.06 -10.25
N ASP A 87 4.50 -2.21 -8.95
CA ASP A 87 5.25 -1.56 -7.87
C ASP A 87 6.68 -2.08 -7.79
N LEU A 88 6.88 -3.39 -7.96
CA LEU A 88 8.22 -3.97 -8.07
C LEU A 88 8.95 -3.49 -9.32
N GLU A 89 8.28 -3.52 -10.48
CA GLU A 89 8.87 -3.05 -11.74
C GLU A 89 9.26 -1.57 -11.64
N LYS A 90 8.36 -0.73 -11.14
CA LYS A 90 8.64 0.70 -10.90
C LYS A 90 9.81 0.87 -9.95
N SER A 91 9.86 0.11 -8.85
CA SER A 91 10.96 0.20 -7.87
C SER A 91 12.32 -0.16 -8.47
N LYS A 92 12.34 -1.08 -9.45
CA LYS A 92 13.53 -1.45 -10.22
C LYS A 92 13.89 -0.39 -11.27
N GLU A 93 12.90 0.15 -11.97
CA GLU A 93 13.10 1.16 -13.02
C GLU A 93 13.66 2.47 -12.46
N ILE A 94 13.07 3.00 -11.39
CA ILE A 94 13.46 4.31 -10.84
C ILE A 94 14.50 4.19 -9.72
N GLY A 95 14.78 2.98 -9.26
CA GLY A 95 15.62 2.69 -8.12
C GLY A 95 14.88 2.81 -6.78
N ILE A 96 15.26 1.95 -5.84
CA ILE A 96 14.55 1.78 -4.57
C ILE A 96 14.49 3.05 -3.71
N GLU A 97 15.52 3.90 -3.76
CA GLU A 97 15.56 5.15 -3.00
C GLU A 97 14.49 6.13 -3.48
N LYS A 98 14.36 6.32 -4.80
CA LYS A 98 13.33 7.19 -5.38
C LYS A 98 11.93 6.62 -5.14
N TYR A 99 11.79 5.29 -5.24
CA TYR A 99 10.53 4.63 -4.91
C TYR A 99 10.14 4.86 -3.45
N ASN A 100 11.09 4.78 -2.51
CA ASN A 100 10.84 5.05 -1.10
C ASN A 100 10.43 6.50 -0.85
N LEU A 101 11.03 7.49 -1.54
CA LEU A 101 10.61 8.89 -1.44
C LEU A 101 9.15 9.09 -1.89
N GLU A 102 8.74 8.39 -2.95
CA GLU A 102 7.33 8.39 -3.37
C GLU A 102 6.42 7.75 -2.30
N GLN A 103 6.84 6.62 -1.73
CA GLN A 103 6.11 5.95 -0.67
C GLN A 103 5.95 6.81 0.58
N GLU A 104 6.99 7.53 0.99
CA GLU A 104 6.93 8.49 2.10
C GLU A 104 5.93 9.60 1.84
N GLU A 105 5.88 10.15 0.62
CA GLU A 105 4.88 11.15 0.27
C GLU A 105 3.46 10.56 0.30
N LYS A 106 3.27 9.36 -0.25
CA LYS A 106 1.99 8.65 -0.16
C LYS A 106 1.58 8.42 1.31
N ILE A 107 2.52 8.12 2.20
CA ILE A 107 2.27 8.02 3.65
C ILE A 107 1.80 9.35 4.22
N ARG A 108 2.48 10.47 3.92
CA ARG A 108 2.05 11.81 4.39
C ARG A 108 0.63 12.13 3.93
N ILE A 109 0.29 11.81 2.69
CA ILE A 109 -1.06 11.98 2.14
C ILE A 109 -2.06 11.11 2.90
N LEU A 110 -1.72 9.84 3.14
CA LEU A 110 -2.59 8.93 3.88
C LEU A 110 -2.83 9.40 5.32
N ASP A 111 -1.79 9.85 6.02
CA ASP A 111 -1.88 10.39 7.37
C ASP A 111 -2.75 11.65 7.41
N TYR A 112 -2.61 12.54 6.42
CA TYR A 112 -3.48 13.71 6.27
C TYR A 112 -4.94 13.30 6.06
N LEU A 113 -5.22 12.37 5.14
CA LEU A 113 -6.57 11.87 4.88
C LEU A 113 -7.19 11.22 6.12
N LEU A 114 -6.42 10.41 6.84
CA LEU A 114 -6.87 9.72 8.04
C LEU A 114 -7.13 10.69 9.20
N SER A 115 -6.29 11.71 9.38
CA SER A 115 -6.43 12.67 10.47
C SER A 115 -7.63 13.59 10.28
N ASN A 116 -7.87 14.03 9.04
CA ASN A 116 -8.87 15.05 8.74
C ASN A 116 -10.22 14.47 8.29
N TYR A 117 -10.22 13.32 7.60
CA TYR A 117 -11.40 12.82 6.90
C TYR A 117 -11.80 11.38 7.29
N ASN A 118 -11.15 10.77 8.29
CA ASN A 118 -11.62 9.49 8.82
C ASN A 118 -12.73 9.72 9.85
N ASP A 119 -13.97 9.42 9.45
CA ASP A 119 -15.16 9.43 10.31
C ASP A 119 -15.27 8.22 11.26
N GLY A 120 -14.21 7.39 11.34
CA GLY A 120 -14.17 6.15 12.11
C GLY A 120 -14.46 4.89 11.29
N ARG A 121 -14.84 5.03 10.01
CA ARG A 121 -15.23 3.90 9.14
C ARG A 121 -14.46 3.84 7.82
N ARG A 122 -13.60 4.82 7.52
CA ARG A 122 -12.96 4.99 6.20
C ARG A 122 -11.48 4.62 6.14
N LYS A 123 -10.88 4.14 7.24
CA LYS A 123 -9.46 3.75 7.26
C LYS A 123 -9.07 2.82 6.10
N SER A 124 -9.82 1.72 5.91
CA SER A 124 -9.51 0.76 4.84
C SER A 124 -9.68 1.37 3.45
N PHE A 125 -10.65 2.27 3.26
CA PHE A 125 -10.87 2.95 1.99
C PHE A 125 -9.67 3.83 1.64
N PHE A 126 -9.22 4.70 2.56
CA PHE A 126 -8.08 5.57 2.30
C PHE A 126 -6.78 4.80 2.07
N CYS A 127 -6.55 3.70 2.81
CA CYS A 127 -5.39 2.84 2.56
C CYS A 127 -5.42 2.26 1.13
N VAL A 128 -6.58 1.80 0.65
CA VAL A 128 -6.73 1.27 -0.72
C VAL A 128 -6.58 2.38 -1.76
N ALA A 129 -7.19 3.54 -1.53
CA ALA A 129 -7.12 4.69 -2.43
C ALA A 129 -5.68 5.16 -2.66
N VAL A 130 -4.92 5.38 -1.58
CA VAL A 130 -3.54 5.86 -1.66
C VAL A 130 -2.60 4.80 -2.25
N ASN A 131 -2.89 3.53 -2.05
CA ASN A 131 -2.10 2.45 -2.63
C ASN A 131 -2.26 2.39 -4.17
N LEU A 132 -3.50 2.55 -4.66
CA LEU A 132 -3.82 2.35 -6.08
C LEU A 132 -3.62 3.58 -6.95
N LEU A 133 -3.90 4.77 -6.42
CA LEU A 133 -3.81 6.02 -7.16
C LEU A 133 -2.36 6.50 -7.23
N ASP A 134 -2.02 7.15 -8.33
CA ASP A 134 -0.71 7.75 -8.51
C ASP A 134 -0.55 8.99 -7.63
N ILE A 135 0.70 9.28 -7.25
CA ILE A 135 1.04 10.43 -6.42
C ILE A 135 0.52 11.77 -6.99
N SER A 136 0.55 11.92 -8.32
CA SER A 136 0.03 13.10 -9.01
C SER A 136 -1.49 13.23 -8.87
N GLU A 137 -2.21 12.11 -8.97
CA GLU A 137 -3.67 12.05 -8.82
C GLU A 137 -4.09 12.38 -7.39
N LEU A 138 -3.39 11.82 -6.41
CA LEU A 138 -3.60 12.12 -5.00
C LEU A 138 -3.36 13.60 -4.69
N LYS A 139 -2.28 14.19 -5.23
CA LYS A 139 -2.00 15.62 -5.09
C LYS A 139 -3.07 16.48 -5.75
N ALA A 140 -3.57 16.09 -6.92
CA ALA A 140 -4.68 16.78 -7.57
C ALA A 140 -5.96 16.70 -6.72
N ALA A 141 -6.27 15.53 -6.15
CA ALA A 141 -7.40 15.38 -5.23
C ALA A 141 -7.28 16.31 -4.03
N LEU A 142 -6.10 16.37 -3.39
CA LEU A 142 -5.88 17.24 -2.24
C LEU A 142 -6.00 18.73 -2.57
N ARG A 143 -5.63 19.16 -3.79
CA ARG A 143 -5.86 20.54 -4.24
C ARG A 143 -7.36 20.86 -4.32
N VAL A 144 -8.14 19.97 -4.92
CA VAL A 144 -9.61 20.13 -4.99
C VAL A 144 -10.23 20.19 -3.59
N VAL A 145 -9.70 19.40 -2.65
CA VAL A 145 -10.14 19.42 -1.26
C VAL A 145 -9.74 20.73 -0.56
N SER A 146 -8.52 21.23 -0.75
CA SER A 146 -8.05 22.48 -0.13
C SER A 146 -8.75 23.72 -0.65
N ASP A 147 -9.15 23.73 -1.93
CA ASP A 147 -9.79 24.87 -2.56
C ASP A 147 -11.26 25.03 -2.14
N ASN A 148 -11.88 23.97 -1.61
CA ASN A 148 -13.23 24.01 -1.09
C ASN A 148 -13.26 24.58 0.35
N LYS A 149 -13.52 25.88 0.47
CA LYS A 149 -13.61 26.58 1.78
C LYS A 149 -14.81 26.15 2.63
N GLU A 150 -15.89 25.71 2.00
CA GLU A 150 -17.12 25.29 2.69
C GLU A 150 -16.97 23.96 3.43
N LEU A 151 -15.93 23.19 3.09
CA LEU A 151 -15.62 21.90 3.69
C LEU A 151 -15.38 22.00 5.21
N SER A 152 -14.94 23.17 5.69
CA SER A 152 -14.79 23.48 7.12
C SER A 152 -16.12 23.63 7.87
N LEU A 153 -17.21 23.92 7.15
CA LEU A 153 -18.56 24.08 7.70
C LEU A 153 -19.32 22.75 7.77
N LEU A 154 -18.81 21.71 7.10
CA LEU A 154 -19.44 20.41 7.04
C LEU A 154 -19.19 19.59 8.31
N SER A 155 -20.14 18.72 8.65
CA SER A 155 -19.88 17.69 9.65
C SER A 155 -18.76 16.76 9.18
N LYS A 156 -18.07 16.11 10.13
CA LYS A 156 -17.00 15.14 9.85
C LYS A 156 -17.41 14.05 8.85
N LYS A 157 -18.69 13.62 8.89
CA LYS A 157 -19.23 12.60 7.98
C LYS A 157 -19.43 13.15 6.56
N GLN A 158 -19.90 14.38 6.44
CA GLN A 158 -20.11 15.05 5.14
C GLN A 158 -18.78 15.37 4.47
N SER A 159 -17.82 15.94 5.20
CA SER A 159 -16.48 16.20 4.68
C SER A 159 -15.77 14.91 4.26
N ALA A 160 -15.86 13.84 5.07
CA ALA A 160 -15.35 12.53 4.71
C ALA A 160 -15.97 11.97 3.42
N SER A 161 -17.30 12.10 3.27
CA SER A 161 -18.00 11.61 2.08
C SER A 161 -17.59 12.38 0.82
N TYR A 162 -17.45 13.71 0.92
CA TYR A 162 -16.97 14.53 -0.18
C TYR A 162 -15.57 14.13 -0.67
N VAL A 163 -14.63 13.89 0.25
CA VAL A 163 -13.27 13.43 -0.11
C VAL A 163 -13.29 12.02 -0.73
N VAL A 164 -14.15 11.13 -0.22
CA VAL A 164 -14.38 9.80 -0.80
C VAL A 164 -14.87 9.92 -2.24
N ASP A 165 -15.80 10.83 -2.53
CA ASP A 165 -16.37 11.03 -3.86
C ASP A 165 -15.33 11.56 -4.86
N ILE A 166 -14.45 12.47 -4.44
CA ILE A 166 -13.33 12.94 -5.27
C ILE A 166 -12.41 11.77 -5.65
N LEU A 167 -12.00 10.97 -4.67
CA LEU A 167 -11.10 9.84 -4.93
C LEU A 167 -11.76 8.78 -5.81
N ASN A 168 -13.06 8.51 -5.62
CA ASN A 168 -13.82 7.62 -6.50
C ASN A 168 -13.94 8.18 -7.92
N SER A 169 -14.15 9.48 -8.09
CA SER A 169 -14.20 10.12 -9.42
C SER A 169 -12.90 9.93 -10.21
N ILE A 170 -11.74 10.03 -9.54
CA ILE A 170 -10.44 9.74 -10.14
C ILE A 170 -10.33 8.26 -10.50
N ALA A 171 -10.68 7.37 -9.55
CA ALA A 171 -10.60 5.93 -9.75
C ALA A 171 -11.51 5.45 -10.88
N ASP A 172 -12.72 6.01 -11.02
CA ASP A 172 -13.67 5.67 -12.08
C ASP A 172 -13.15 6.10 -13.46
N LYS A 173 -12.44 7.22 -13.58
CA LYS A 173 -11.75 7.62 -14.83
C LYS A 173 -10.66 6.62 -15.23
N ARG A 174 -10.05 5.94 -14.26
CA ARG A 174 -9.08 4.85 -14.48
C ARG A 174 -9.74 3.48 -14.63
N GLY A 175 -11.06 3.38 -14.51
CA GLY A 175 -11.77 2.10 -14.53
C GLY A 175 -11.46 1.18 -13.34
N ILE A 176 -10.96 1.73 -12.21
CA ILE A 176 -10.62 0.94 -11.02
C ILE A 176 -11.60 1.21 -9.88
N LYS A 177 -11.84 0.20 -9.04
CA LYS A 177 -12.64 0.35 -7.81
C LYS A 177 -11.76 0.48 -6.58
N LEU A 178 -12.05 1.43 -5.70
CA LEU A 178 -11.31 1.65 -4.45
C LEU A 178 -11.81 0.76 -3.30
N LYS A 179 -11.75 -0.56 -3.50
CA LYS A 179 -12.09 -1.58 -2.50
C LYS A 179 -11.15 -2.79 -2.63
N LEU A 180 -11.01 -3.56 -1.56
CA LEU A 180 -10.25 -4.81 -1.60
C LEU A 180 -11.00 -5.87 -2.44
N ASN A 181 -10.28 -6.60 -3.28
CA ASN A 181 -10.74 -7.77 -4.01
C ASN A 181 -10.49 -9.05 -3.21
N LYS A 182 -11.42 -9.44 -2.34
CA LYS A 182 -11.24 -10.64 -1.50
C LYS A 182 -11.76 -11.89 -2.22
N LYS A 183 -11.05 -13.01 -2.05
CA LYS A 183 -11.55 -14.33 -2.43
C LYS A 183 -12.83 -14.63 -1.65
N LYS A 184 -13.88 -15.03 -2.35
CA LYS A 184 -15.15 -15.47 -1.75
C LYS A 184 -15.03 -16.88 -1.21
#